data_AF-A0A1G3M2W9-F1
#
_entry.id   AF-A0A1G3M2W9-F1
#
_cell.length_a   1.000
_cell.length_b   1.000
_cell.length_c   1.000
_cell.angle_alpha   90.00
_cell.angle_beta   90.00
_cell.angle_gamma   90.00
#
_symmetry.space_group_name_H-M   'P 1'
#
loop_
_entity.id
_entity.type
_entity.pdbx_description
1 polymer ?
#
loop_
_entity_poly.entity_id
_entity_poly.type
_entity_poly.pdbx_seq_one_letter_code
_entity_poly.pdbx_strand_id
1 'polypeptide(L)'
;MKYKGLAVLVCVVLGSIPLVGVEAQATAASVKAFPDYLSVRSEFLSAVITAAPSNALNFKTAYRDSPAGRIRISVEREGPSFYVLFQREQNGSYPVGSRGNIVIKRDAVKGYITRVVWFLSDDGKSFLSLTPNNERTVVDYVVAGSVSRGGYSVARLIYYFITNTFGYLYDATRSGIDWSPIIGSPGPSAAAALAAEFISGHLSGVSDELVKTAGDFSVIGRYLEAAGKTGAIPEELTSTPYLKAASFSNPLDPSFIPIQAWSETHGLPIESAALSMLAGIEAESAYIALLSGAGSQPSIKLAVVPYIEVSGAYAFAAIDAMTRQPVDFRALIAAMPGANIRLFRVPLPPVR
;
A
#
# COMPACT_ATOMS: atom_id res chain seq x y z
N MET A 1 46.68 25.28 56.89
CA MET A 1 45.50 25.98 56.29
C MET A 1 45.20 25.27 54.97
N LYS A 2 44.11 24.49 54.80
CA LYS A 2 42.73 24.93 54.44
C LYS A 2 42.76 25.79 53.15
N TYR A 3 42.17 25.51 51.99
CA TYR A 3 41.11 24.63 51.43
C TYR A 3 41.53 24.19 50.00
N LYS A 4 41.36 22.94 49.56
CA LYS A 4 40.18 22.34 48.86
C LYS A 4 39.59 23.23 47.74
N GLY A 5 40.13 23.10 46.53
CA GLY A 5 39.46 23.50 45.28
C GLY A 5 38.83 22.27 44.61
N LEU A 6 37.53 22.08 44.82
CA LEU A 6 36.74 21.01 44.25
C LEU A 6 36.35 21.39 42.80
N ALA A 7 37.04 20.81 41.81
CA ALA A 7 36.64 20.93 40.41
C ALA A 7 35.37 20.09 40.18
N VAL A 8 34.22 20.76 40.08
CA VAL A 8 32.95 20.13 39.71
C VAL A 8 32.97 19.91 38.19
N LEU A 9 33.36 18.70 37.79
CA LEU A 9 33.20 18.20 36.43
C LEU A 9 31.71 17.91 36.20
N VAL A 10 30.99 18.86 35.60
CA VAL A 10 29.60 18.64 35.16
C VAL A 10 29.66 17.81 33.88
N CYS A 11 29.67 16.48 34.01
CA CYS A 11 29.37 15.58 32.90
C CYS A 11 27.89 15.74 32.54
N VAL A 12 27.61 16.59 31.55
CA VAL A 12 26.32 16.59 30.86
C VAL A 12 26.25 15.30 30.06
N VAL A 13 25.75 14.24 30.69
CA VAL A 13 25.30 13.03 29.99
C VAL A 13 24.03 13.44 29.26
N LEU A 14 24.18 13.92 28.02
CA LEU A 14 23.08 13.99 27.06
C LEU A 14 22.64 12.54 26.82
N GLY A 15 21.72 12.08 27.66
CA GLY A 15 21.09 10.78 27.55
C GLY A 15 20.44 10.69 26.18
N SER A 16 21.05 9.87 25.33
CA SER A 16 20.51 9.51 24.02
C SER A 16 19.25 8.71 24.29
N ILE A 17 18.11 9.39 24.39
CA ILE A 17 16.82 8.69 24.44
C ILE A 17 16.69 7.96 23.10
N PRO A 18 16.60 6.62 23.08
CA PRO A 18 16.52 5.89 21.83
C PRO A 18 15.22 6.27 21.11
N LEU A 19 15.37 6.86 19.91
CA LEU A 19 14.28 7.19 18.97
C LEU A 19 13.43 5.97 18.56
N VAL A 20 13.87 4.75 18.89
CA VAL A 20 13.21 3.47 18.60
C VAL A 20 11.78 3.37 19.17
N GLY A 21 11.43 4.18 20.19
CA GLY A 21 10.11 4.11 20.83
C GLY A 21 8.95 4.69 20.01
N VAL A 22 9.19 5.70 19.17
CA VAL A 22 8.11 6.45 18.50
C VAL A 22 7.47 5.64 17.36
N GLU A 23 8.30 4.97 16.56
CA GLU A 23 7.82 4.14 15.44
C GLU A 23 7.00 2.95 15.93
N ALA A 24 7.51 2.21 16.93
CA ALA A 24 6.80 1.06 17.49
C ALA A 24 5.41 1.44 18.04
N GLN A 25 5.29 2.61 18.67
CA GLN A 25 4.01 3.11 19.18
C GLN A 25 3.06 3.52 18.04
N ALA A 26 3.57 4.20 17.01
CA ALA A 26 2.78 4.58 15.83
C ALA A 26 2.23 3.34 15.10
N THR A 27 3.06 2.33 14.87
CA THR A 27 2.63 1.07 14.26
C THR A 27 1.56 0.38 15.12
N ALA A 28 1.74 0.29 16.44
CA ALA A 28 0.74 -0.31 17.32
C ALA A 28 -0.61 0.44 17.28
N ALA A 29 -0.59 1.77 17.22
CA ALA A 29 -1.79 2.58 17.07
C ALA A 29 -2.47 2.34 15.71
N SER A 30 -1.71 2.28 14.61
CA SER A 30 -2.23 2.00 13.27
C SER A 30 -2.81 0.60 13.13
N VAL A 31 -2.19 -0.43 13.73
CA VAL A 31 -2.75 -1.79 13.80
C VAL A 31 -4.08 -1.78 14.57
N LYS A 32 -4.13 -1.08 15.71
CA LYS A 32 -5.33 -0.99 16.55
C LYS A 32 -6.46 -0.20 15.88
N ALA A 33 -6.11 0.81 15.08
CA ALA A 33 -7.06 1.64 14.34
C ALA A 33 -7.56 0.98 13.04
N PHE A 34 -6.94 -0.13 12.61
CA PHE A 34 -7.35 -0.83 11.41
C PHE A 34 -8.81 -1.31 11.53
N PRO A 35 -9.67 -1.06 10.53
CA PRO A 35 -11.07 -1.44 10.60
C PRO A 35 -11.22 -2.96 10.64
N ASP A 36 -11.65 -3.46 11.79
CA ASP A 36 -11.86 -4.87 12.07
C ASP A 36 -13.23 -5.06 12.75
N TYR A 37 -13.93 -6.13 12.36
CA TYR A 37 -15.28 -6.45 12.82
C TYR A 37 -15.36 -7.94 13.20
N LEU A 38 -14.39 -8.39 14.01
CA LEU A 38 -14.32 -9.77 14.53
C LEU A 38 -15.63 -10.23 15.18
N SER A 39 -16.35 -9.35 15.90
CA SER A 39 -17.65 -9.69 16.49
C SER A 39 -18.67 -10.11 15.43
N VAL A 40 -18.74 -9.38 14.31
CA VAL A 40 -19.62 -9.70 13.18
C VAL A 40 -19.17 -10.99 12.50
N ARG A 41 -17.86 -11.19 12.26
CA ARG A 41 -17.37 -12.45 11.69
C ARG A 41 -17.70 -13.66 12.58
N SER A 42 -17.59 -13.49 13.88
CA SER A 42 -17.91 -14.51 14.88
C SER A 42 -19.40 -14.83 14.90
N GLU A 43 -20.27 -13.81 14.84
CA GLU A 43 -21.73 -13.98 14.74
C GLU A 43 -22.11 -14.84 13.52
N PHE A 44 -21.49 -14.59 12.38
CA PHE A 44 -21.81 -15.24 11.10
C PHE A 44 -20.96 -16.48 10.80
N LEU A 45 -20.09 -16.91 11.72
CA LEU A 45 -19.18 -18.05 11.53
C LEU A 45 -19.96 -19.32 11.15
N SER A 46 -20.96 -19.69 11.95
CA SER A 46 -21.77 -20.90 11.74
C SER A 46 -22.83 -20.75 10.64
N ALA A 47 -23.18 -19.52 10.26
CA ALA A 47 -24.24 -19.24 9.28
C ALA A 47 -23.74 -19.24 7.83
N VAL A 48 -22.52 -18.73 7.58
CA VAL A 48 -22.00 -18.55 6.21
C VAL A 48 -20.57 -19.06 6.02
N ILE A 49 -19.72 -19.03 7.04
CA ILE A 49 -18.30 -19.40 6.89
C ILE A 49 -18.12 -20.92 6.98
N THR A 50 -18.72 -21.56 7.99
CA THR A 50 -18.61 -23.02 8.23
C THR A 50 -19.87 -23.79 7.89
N ALA A 51 -20.98 -23.11 7.58
CA ALA A 51 -22.23 -23.74 7.16
C ALA A 51 -22.05 -24.63 5.92
N ALA A 52 -22.86 -25.69 5.80
CA ALA A 52 -22.96 -26.47 4.57
C ALA A 52 -23.26 -25.55 3.36
N PRO A 53 -22.73 -25.82 2.15
CA PRO A 53 -22.92 -24.96 0.98
C PRO A 53 -24.38 -24.62 0.69
N SER A 54 -25.30 -25.59 0.82
CA SER A 54 -26.73 -25.38 0.61
C SER A 54 -27.33 -24.33 1.56
N ASN A 55 -26.83 -24.25 2.79
CA ASN A 55 -27.32 -23.31 3.80
C ASN A 55 -26.70 -21.92 3.57
N ALA A 56 -25.37 -21.87 3.34
CA ALA A 56 -24.67 -20.62 3.08
C ALA A 56 -25.20 -19.93 1.81
N LEU A 57 -25.47 -20.67 0.74
CA LEU A 57 -26.00 -20.13 -0.52
C LEU A 57 -27.43 -19.58 -0.40
N ASN A 58 -28.19 -20.05 0.59
CA ASN A 58 -29.53 -19.54 0.89
C ASN A 58 -29.51 -18.38 1.91
N PHE A 59 -28.33 -17.93 2.33
CA PHE A 59 -28.19 -16.85 3.28
C PHE A 59 -28.72 -15.54 2.70
N LYS A 60 -29.64 -14.90 3.44
CA LYS A 60 -30.15 -13.58 3.08
C LYS A 60 -29.14 -12.53 3.53
N THR A 61 -28.87 -11.56 2.66
CA THR A 61 -27.99 -10.43 2.99
C THR A 61 -28.39 -9.81 4.32
N ALA A 62 -27.42 -9.62 5.20
CA ALA A 62 -27.60 -9.03 6.52
C ALA A 62 -26.74 -7.77 6.66
N TYR A 63 -27.14 -6.90 7.59
CA TYR A 63 -26.41 -5.70 7.94
C TYR A 63 -26.18 -5.67 9.45
N ARG A 64 -24.99 -5.27 9.88
CA ARG A 64 -24.64 -5.10 11.29
C ARG A 64 -23.86 -3.82 11.50
N ASP A 65 -24.12 -3.16 12.62
CA ASP A 65 -23.29 -2.06 13.08
C ASP A 65 -22.11 -2.61 13.87
N SER A 66 -20.95 -1.98 13.69
CA SER A 66 -19.71 -2.30 14.39
C SER A 66 -18.95 -1.01 14.71
N PRO A 67 -17.93 -1.05 15.58
CA PRO A 67 -17.06 0.11 15.81
C PRO A 67 -16.36 0.62 14.53
N ALA A 68 -16.18 -0.24 13.52
CA ALA A 68 -15.62 0.13 12.22
C ALA A 68 -16.68 0.70 11.24
N GLY A 69 -17.93 0.81 11.64
CA GLY A 69 -19.06 1.23 10.81
C GLY A 69 -20.02 0.09 10.47
N ARG A 70 -20.95 0.37 9.57
CA ARG A 70 -21.97 -0.59 9.12
C ARG A 70 -21.36 -1.59 8.16
N ILE A 71 -21.63 -2.88 8.40
CA ILE A 71 -21.10 -4.01 7.65
C ILE A 71 -22.25 -4.71 6.93
N ARG A 72 -22.12 -4.91 5.62
CA ARG A 72 -22.97 -5.79 4.81
C ARG A 72 -22.32 -7.17 4.76
N ILE A 73 -23.14 -8.19 5.03
CA ILE A 73 -22.78 -9.60 4.94
C ILE A 73 -23.63 -10.19 3.82
N SER A 74 -22.99 -10.73 2.78
CA SER A 74 -23.68 -11.40 1.66
C SER A 74 -22.96 -12.66 1.23
N VAL A 75 -23.70 -13.53 0.54
CA VAL A 75 -23.17 -14.73 -0.10
C VAL A 75 -23.51 -14.70 -1.58
N GLU A 76 -22.50 -14.86 -2.43
CA GLU A 76 -22.63 -14.76 -3.89
C GLU A 76 -22.01 -15.99 -4.54
N ARG A 77 -22.71 -16.61 -5.51
CA ARG A 77 -22.21 -17.78 -6.23
C ARG A 77 -21.64 -17.37 -7.59
N GLU A 78 -20.48 -17.91 -7.93
CA GLU A 78 -19.86 -17.75 -9.24
C GLU A 78 -19.25 -19.09 -9.68
N GLY A 79 -19.89 -19.73 -10.65
CA GLY A 79 -19.44 -21.02 -11.17
C GLY A 79 -19.31 -22.11 -10.07
N PRO A 80 -18.12 -22.74 -9.92
CA PRO A 80 -17.88 -23.80 -8.95
C PRO A 80 -17.58 -23.28 -7.53
N SER A 81 -17.57 -21.96 -7.32
CA SER A 81 -17.29 -21.33 -6.03
C SER A 81 -18.43 -20.45 -5.57
N PHE A 82 -18.43 -20.16 -4.28
CA PHE A 82 -19.20 -19.06 -3.72
C PHE A 82 -18.34 -18.25 -2.77
N TYR A 83 -18.73 -17.00 -2.58
CA TYR A 83 -18.00 -16.02 -1.80
C TYR A 83 -18.87 -15.57 -0.64
N VAL A 84 -18.28 -15.54 0.55
CA VAL A 84 -18.84 -14.85 1.70
C VAL A 84 -18.17 -13.50 1.78
N LEU A 85 -18.95 -12.43 1.69
CA LEU A 85 -18.48 -11.06 1.65
C LEU A 85 -18.79 -10.36 2.96
N PHE A 86 -17.77 -9.74 3.55
CA PHE A 86 -17.93 -8.78 4.64
C PHE A 86 -17.45 -7.42 4.14
N GLN A 87 -18.40 -6.52 3.91
CA GLN A 87 -18.14 -5.24 3.27
C GLN A 87 -18.51 -4.11 4.23
N ARG A 88 -17.57 -3.23 4.52
CA ARG A 88 -17.80 -2.00 5.27
C ARG A 88 -18.47 -0.95 4.36
N GLU A 89 -19.40 -0.20 4.93
CA GLU A 89 -20.02 0.93 4.24
C GLU A 89 -19.00 2.05 4.04
N GLN A 90 -18.97 2.59 2.82
CA GLN A 90 -18.18 3.75 2.44
C GLN A 90 -19.04 4.65 1.56
N ASN A 91 -19.31 5.86 2.04
CA ASN A 91 -20.11 6.87 1.32
C ASN A 91 -21.47 6.34 0.83
N GLY A 92 -22.16 5.55 1.66
CA GLY A 92 -23.47 4.94 1.33
C GLY A 92 -23.41 3.72 0.40
N SER A 93 -22.20 3.27 0.04
CA SER A 93 -21.97 2.09 -0.81
C SER A 93 -21.20 1.01 -0.05
N TYR A 94 -21.11 -0.20 -0.62
CA TYR A 94 -20.36 -1.33 -0.05
C TYR A 94 -19.36 -1.86 -1.08
N PRO A 95 -18.23 -1.14 -1.31
CA PRO A 95 -17.24 -1.57 -2.28
C PRO A 95 -16.58 -2.87 -1.82
N VAL A 96 -16.19 -3.76 -2.73
CA VAL A 96 -15.45 -4.99 -2.35
C VAL A 96 -14.07 -4.63 -1.82
N GLY A 97 -13.33 -3.79 -2.53
CA GLY A 97 -11.94 -3.46 -2.28
C GLY A 97 -11.68 -2.38 -1.22
N SER A 98 -12.56 -2.21 -0.23
CA SER A 98 -12.34 -1.24 0.84
C SER A 98 -11.47 -1.81 1.98
N ARG A 99 -10.74 -0.95 2.67
CA ARG A 99 -9.89 -1.30 3.81
C ARG A 99 -10.69 -2.01 4.88
N GLY A 100 -10.19 -3.17 5.30
CA GLY A 100 -10.81 -4.03 6.30
C GLY A 100 -11.81 -5.04 5.74
N ASN A 101 -12.19 -4.93 4.47
CA ASN A 101 -13.12 -5.90 3.87
C ASN A 101 -12.47 -7.28 3.72
N ILE A 102 -13.32 -8.30 3.85
CA ILE A 102 -12.90 -9.70 3.73
C ILE A 102 -13.79 -10.42 2.72
N VAL A 103 -13.14 -11.15 1.82
CA VAL A 103 -13.79 -12.06 0.87
C VAL A 103 -13.31 -13.48 1.15
N ILE A 104 -14.23 -14.39 1.45
CA ILE A 104 -13.92 -15.80 1.73
C ILE A 104 -14.45 -16.63 0.57
N LYS A 105 -13.54 -17.19 -0.24
CA LYS A 105 -13.88 -18.09 -1.35
C LYS A 105 -14.02 -19.52 -0.84
N ARG A 106 -15.14 -20.15 -1.15
CA ARG A 106 -15.47 -21.53 -0.79
C ARG A 106 -15.83 -22.34 -2.02
N ASP A 107 -15.48 -23.62 -2.00
CA ASP A 107 -15.94 -24.59 -3.00
C ASP A 107 -17.45 -24.80 -2.86
N ALA A 108 -18.22 -24.68 -3.95
CA ALA A 108 -19.69 -24.74 -3.91
C ALA A 108 -20.26 -26.14 -3.67
N VAL A 109 -19.44 -27.19 -3.78
CA VAL A 109 -19.83 -28.59 -3.57
C VAL A 109 -19.37 -29.06 -2.19
N LYS A 110 -18.07 -28.93 -1.90
CA LYS A 110 -17.43 -29.42 -0.67
C LYS A 110 -17.54 -28.44 0.49
N GLY A 111 -17.70 -27.15 0.20
CA GLY A 111 -17.75 -26.09 1.21
C GLY A 111 -16.41 -25.73 1.84
N TYR A 112 -15.30 -26.31 1.38
CA TYR A 112 -13.98 -25.98 1.89
C TYR A 112 -13.60 -24.54 1.52
N ILE A 113 -12.95 -23.86 2.45
CA ILE A 113 -12.32 -22.57 2.17
C ILE A 113 -11.15 -22.83 1.23
N THR A 114 -11.13 -22.13 0.10
CA THR A 114 -10.06 -22.21 -0.89
C THR A 114 -9.18 -20.98 -0.86
N ARG A 115 -9.71 -19.83 -0.42
CA ARG A 115 -8.98 -18.58 -0.29
C ARG A 115 -9.69 -17.60 0.63
N VAL A 116 -8.92 -16.73 1.28
CA VAL A 116 -9.42 -15.51 1.92
C VAL A 116 -8.64 -14.33 1.37
N VAL A 117 -9.33 -13.29 0.92
CA VAL A 117 -8.74 -12.01 0.54
C VAL A 117 -9.10 -10.99 1.61
N TRP A 118 -8.10 -10.35 2.20
CA TRP A 118 -8.28 -9.28 3.19
C TRP A 118 -7.72 -7.98 2.62
N PHE A 119 -8.61 -7.02 2.34
CA PHE A 119 -8.23 -5.73 1.78
C PHE A 119 -7.59 -4.82 2.83
N LEU A 120 -6.44 -4.26 2.48
CA LEU A 120 -5.58 -3.49 3.38
C LEU A 120 -5.67 -1.98 3.16
N SER A 121 -6.19 -1.55 2.02
CA SER A 121 -6.37 -0.15 1.64
C SER A 121 -7.72 0.01 0.94
N ASP A 122 -8.22 1.26 0.88
CA ASP A 122 -9.48 1.59 0.20
C ASP A 122 -9.34 1.68 -1.33
N ASP A 123 -8.15 1.40 -1.87
CA ASP A 123 -7.89 1.43 -3.32
C ASP A 123 -8.24 0.13 -4.04
N GLY A 124 -8.64 -0.91 -3.31
CA GLY A 124 -8.92 -2.25 -3.84
C GLY A 124 -7.71 -2.98 -4.44
N LYS A 125 -6.51 -2.40 -4.34
CA LYS A 125 -5.28 -2.93 -4.95
C LYS A 125 -4.24 -3.39 -3.92
N SER A 126 -4.45 -3.08 -2.64
CA SER A 126 -3.65 -3.65 -1.54
C SER A 126 -4.44 -4.68 -0.76
N PHE A 127 -3.93 -5.92 -0.68
CA PHE A 127 -4.58 -7.01 0.03
C PHE A 127 -3.60 -8.10 0.47
N LEU A 128 -4.03 -8.90 1.44
CA LEU A 128 -3.46 -10.23 1.70
C LEU A 128 -4.35 -11.29 1.08
N SER A 129 -3.73 -12.23 0.37
CA SER A 129 -4.35 -13.45 -0.12
C SER A 129 -3.86 -14.62 0.72
N LEU A 130 -4.78 -15.26 1.44
CA LEU A 130 -4.52 -16.39 2.33
C LEU A 130 -5.07 -17.65 1.67
N THR A 131 -4.20 -18.64 1.43
CA THR A 131 -4.58 -19.92 0.83
C THR A 131 -4.21 -21.06 1.79
N PRO A 132 -5.13 -21.97 2.13
CA PRO A 132 -4.80 -23.10 2.97
C PRO A 132 -3.81 -24.03 2.25
N ASN A 133 -2.82 -24.54 2.99
CA ASN A 133 -1.84 -25.51 2.51
C ASN A 133 -1.50 -26.48 3.65
N ASN A 134 -2.26 -27.57 3.74
CA ASN A 134 -2.21 -28.53 4.85
C ASN A 134 -2.39 -27.83 6.21
N GLU A 135 -1.45 -27.99 7.14
CA GLU A 135 -1.45 -27.37 8.47
C GLU A 135 -0.95 -25.92 8.48
N ARG A 136 -0.75 -25.34 7.30
CA ARG A 136 -0.20 -23.99 7.11
C ARG A 136 -1.12 -23.13 6.25
N THR A 137 -0.84 -21.85 6.24
CA THR A 137 -1.45 -20.89 5.31
C THR A 137 -0.36 -20.26 4.48
N VAL A 138 -0.54 -20.24 3.17
CA VAL A 138 0.29 -19.49 2.24
C VAL A 138 -0.27 -18.09 2.14
N VAL A 139 0.60 -17.09 2.25
CA VAL A 139 0.28 -15.68 2.23
C VAL A 139 0.94 -15.03 1.02
N ASP A 140 0.12 -14.42 0.17
CA ASP A 140 0.58 -13.48 -0.85
C ASP A 140 0.16 -12.07 -0.42
N TYR A 141 1.12 -11.16 -0.37
CA TYR A 141 0.96 -9.77 0.01
C TYR A 141 1.10 -8.88 -1.21
N VAL A 142 0.05 -8.11 -1.47
CA VAL A 142 -0.05 -7.21 -2.60
C VAL A 142 -0.19 -5.80 -2.08
N VAL A 143 0.61 -4.90 -2.63
CA VAL A 143 0.57 -3.47 -2.32
C VAL A 143 0.50 -2.71 -3.63
N ALA A 144 -0.48 -1.81 -3.74
CA ALA A 144 -0.74 -1.00 -4.93
C ALA A 144 -0.81 -1.82 -6.24
N GLY A 145 -1.29 -3.06 -6.16
CA GLY A 145 -1.46 -3.97 -7.31
C GLY A 145 -0.24 -4.82 -7.63
N SER A 146 0.93 -4.55 -7.05
CA SER A 146 2.14 -5.35 -7.24
C SER A 146 2.32 -6.36 -6.09
N VAL A 147 2.82 -7.55 -6.38
CA VAL A 147 3.16 -8.52 -5.33
C VAL A 147 4.40 -8.04 -4.60
N SER A 148 4.27 -7.74 -3.30
CA SER A 148 5.38 -7.35 -2.42
C SER A 148 5.98 -8.54 -1.67
N ARG A 149 5.20 -9.62 -1.47
CA ARG A 149 5.71 -10.90 -0.96
C ARG A 149 4.82 -12.04 -1.43
N GLY A 150 5.33 -12.98 -2.21
CA GLY A 150 4.58 -14.14 -2.69
C GLY A 150 4.96 -15.44 -1.97
N GLY A 151 3.98 -16.30 -1.70
CA GLY A 151 4.22 -17.67 -1.23
C GLY A 151 4.72 -17.79 0.21
N TYR A 152 4.53 -16.77 1.06
CA TYR A 152 5.03 -16.80 2.44
C TYR A 152 4.22 -17.78 3.29
N SER A 153 4.87 -18.82 3.80
CA SER A 153 4.21 -19.87 4.58
C SER A 153 4.17 -19.54 6.06
N VAL A 154 2.98 -19.43 6.62
CA VAL A 154 2.74 -19.22 8.06
C VAL A 154 2.27 -20.52 8.69
N ALA A 155 2.87 -20.91 9.82
CA ALA A 155 2.52 -22.10 10.59
C ALA A 155 1.23 -21.92 11.41
N ARG A 156 0.15 -21.52 10.73
CA ARG A 156 -1.20 -21.32 11.27
C ARG A 156 -2.21 -21.77 10.22
N LEU A 157 -3.29 -22.40 10.67
CA LEU A 157 -4.44 -22.72 9.82
C LEU A 157 -5.18 -21.44 9.42
N ILE A 158 -5.76 -21.44 8.22
CA ILE A 158 -6.47 -20.26 7.68
C ILE A 158 -7.63 -19.82 8.59
N TYR A 159 -8.27 -20.77 9.27
CA TYR A 159 -9.35 -20.50 10.22
C TYR A 159 -8.95 -19.54 11.33
N TYR A 160 -7.70 -19.59 11.82
CA TYR A 160 -7.24 -18.67 12.86
C TYR A 160 -7.25 -17.22 12.39
N PHE A 161 -6.95 -16.94 11.13
CA PHE A 161 -7.01 -15.57 10.61
C PHE A 161 -8.44 -15.05 10.51
N ILE A 162 -9.40 -15.93 10.22
CA ILE A 162 -10.81 -15.55 10.10
C ILE A 162 -11.43 -15.27 11.49
N THR A 163 -11.06 -16.08 12.49
CA THR A 163 -11.64 -16.06 13.84
C THR A 163 -10.85 -15.22 14.85
N ASN A 164 -9.80 -14.51 14.42
CA ASN A 164 -9.06 -13.58 15.25
C ASN A 164 -9.06 -12.17 14.64
N THR A 165 -8.45 -11.23 15.35
CA THR A 165 -8.36 -9.84 14.93
C THR A 165 -7.36 -9.64 13.81
N PHE A 166 -7.41 -8.49 13.14
CA PHE A 166 -6.36 -8.03 12.24
C PHE A 166 -4.99 -7.99 12.92
N GLY A 167 -4.93 -7.60 14.21
CA GLY A 167 -3.70 -7.62 14.99
C GLY A 167 -3.05 -9.00 15.05
N TYR A 168 -3.84 -10.07 15.17
CA TYR A 168 -3.33 -11.44 15.11
C TYR A 168 -2.70 -11.77 13.75
N LEU A 169 -3.36 -11.37 12.64
CA LEU A 169 -2.83 -11.55 11.29
C LEU A 169 -1.51 -10.79 11.10
N TYR A 170 -1.46 -9.54 11.54
CA TYR A 170 -0.25 -8.72 11.55
C TYR A 170 0.88 -9.40 12.34
N ASP A 171 0.65 -9.78 13.60
CA ASP A 171 1.67 -10.39 14.46
C ASP A 171 2.21 -11.71 13.91
N ALA A 172 1.33 -12.51 13.28
CA ALA A 172 1.71 -13.78 12.67
C ALA A 172 2.56 -13.63 11.39
N THR A 173 2.54 -12.44 10.77
CA THR A 173 3.17 -12.21 9.46
C THR A 173 4.24 -11.14 9.44
N ARG A 174 4.31 -10.26 10.45
CA ARG A 174 5.22 -9.11 10.51
C ARG A 174 6.72 -9.43 10.45
N SER A 175 7.11 -10.68 10.71
CA SER A 175 8.50 -11.13 10.57
C SER A 175 8.88 -11.46 9.13
N GLY A 176 7.91 -11.66 8.23
CA GLY A 176 8.13 -12.09 6.85
C GLY A 176 7.49 -11.20 5.78
N ILE A 177 6.79 -10.14 6.21
CA ILE A 177 6.12 -9.15 5.37
C ILE A 177 6.56 -7.76 5.83
N ASP A 178 6.93 -6.92 4.86
CA ASP A 178 7.13 -5.50 5.09
C ASP A 178 5.78 -4.76 5.14
N TRP A 179 5.37 -4.37 6.34
CA TRP A 179 4.11 -3.70 6.59
C TRP A 179 4.19 -2.18 6.50
N SER A 180 5.39 -1.60 6.32
CA SER A 180 5.56 -0.14 6.30
C SER A 180 4.70 0.56 5.24
N PRO A 181 4.41 -0.02 4.06
CA PRO A 181 3.53 0.64 3.08
C PRO A 181 2.05 0.75 3.50
N ILE A 182 1.60 -0.04 4.49
CA ILE A 182 0.18 -0.15 4.87
C ILE A 182 -0.08 0.38 6.29
N ILE A 183 0.87 0.17 7.21
CA ILE A 183 0.75 0.46 8.65
C ILE A 183 1.91 1.36 9.12
N GLY A 184 2.65 1.96 8.18
CA GLY A 184 3.78 2.83 8.47
C GLY A 184 3.39 4.08 9.24
N SER A 185 4.39 4.71 9.85
CA SER A 185 4.26 6.07 10.38
C SER A 185 3.93 7.04 9.25
N PRO A 186 3.30 8.20 9.55
CA PRO A 186 3.20 9.28 8.57
C PRO A 186 4.56 9.52 7.92
N GLY A 187 4.59 9.60 6.60
CA GLY A 187 5.82 9.80 5.85
C GLY A 187 6.47 11.16 6.16
N PRO A 188 7.63 11.45 5.55
CA PRO A 188 8.33 12.72 5.75
C PRO A 188 7.38 13.90 5.50
N SER A 189 7.36 14.89 6.40
CA SER A 189 6.48 16.06 6.26
C SER A 189 6.74 16.85 4.98
N ALA A 190 7.98 16.81 4.47
CA ALA A 190 8.34 17.36 3.17
C ALA A 190 7.57 16.70 2.02
N ALA A 191 7.35 15.38 2.06
CA ALA A 191 6.57 14.66 1.05
C ALA A 191 5.11 15.14 1.06
N ALA A 192 4.50 15.27 2.24
CA ALA A 192 3.13 15.73 2.40
C ALA A 192 2.95 17.20 1.95
N ALA A 193 3.90 18.08 2.27
CA ALA A 193 3.89 19.47 1.82
C ALA A 193 3.98 19.58 0.30
N LEU A 194 4.93 18.85 -0.30
CA LEU A 194 5.11 18.82 -1.75
C LEU A 194 3.89 18.23 -2.47
N ALA A 195 3.30 17.16 -1.90
CA ALA A 195 2.07 16.56 -2.39
C ALA A 195 0.89 17.55 -2.36
N ALA A 196 0.76 18.35 -1.30
CA ALA A 196 -0.29 19.37 -1.20
C ALA A 196 -0.18 20.44 -2.28
N GLU A 197 1.04 20.91 -2.58
CA GLU A 197 1.28 21.83 -3.70
C GLU A 197 0.86 21.20 -5.03
N PHE A 198 1.23 19.95 -5.27
CA PHE A 198 0.85 19.22 -6.48
C PHE A 198 -0.67 19.08 -6.64
N ILE A 199 -1.37 18.68 -5.58
CA ILE A 199 -2.83 18.53 -5.59
C ILE A 199 -3.52 19.87 -5.85
N SER A 200 -2.99 20.96 -5.29
CA SER A 200 -3.56 22.30 -5.46
C SER A 200 -3.29 22.93 -6.83
N GLY A 201 -2.29 22.43 -7.57
CA GLY A 201 -1.78 23.03 -8.81
C GLY A 201 -0.95 24.32 -8.60
N HIS A 202 -0.80 24.81 -7.36
CA HIS A 202 -0.03 26.02 -7.05
C HIS A 202 1.45 25.67 -6.85
N LEU A 203 2.15 25.51 -7.97
CA LEU A 203 3.58 25.19 -7.98
C LEU A 203 4.45 26.40 -7.67
N SER A 204 5.41 26.25 -6.76
CA SER A 204 6.38 27.29 -6.43
C SER A 204 7.70 26.71 -5.92
N GLY A 205 8.81 27.44 -6.10
CA GLY A 205 10.12 27.04 -5.57
C GLY A 205 10.53 25.62 -6.00
N VAL A 206 10.73 24.72 -5.02
CA VAL A 206 11.21 23.35 -5.27
C VAL A 206 10.23 22.52 -6.08
N SER A 207 8.93 22.70 -5.89
CA SER A 207 7.89 21.92 -6.59
C SER A 207 7.85 22.28 -8.08
N ASP A 208 7.98 23.56 -8.41
CA ASP A 208 8.09 24.06 -9.78
C ASP A 208 9.37 23.54 -10.47
N GLU A 209 10.52 23.58 -9.79
CA GLU A 209 11.76 23.04 -10.34
C GLU A 209 11.72 21.52 -10.55
N LEU A 210 11.04 20.76 -9.67
CA LEU A 210 10.83 19.33 -9.87
C LEU A 210 10.00 19.05 -11.12
N VAL A 211 8.90 19.78 -11.31
CA VAL A 211 8.02 19.64 -12.49
C VAL A 211 8.75 20.04 -13.77
N LYS A 212 9.52 21.13 -13.77
CA LYS A 212 10.37 21.52 -14.92
C LYS A 212 11.39 20.43 -15.24
N THR A 213 12.04 19.88 -14.23
CA THR A 213 13.02 18.80 -14.40
C THR A 213 12.38 17.52 -14.94
N ALA A 214 11.16 17.21 -14.52
CA ALA A 214 10.42 16.08 -15.10
C ALA A 214 10.16 16.28 -16.60
N GLY A 215 9.93 17.53 -17.05
CA GLY A 215 9.78 17.88 -18.46
C GLY A 215 11.10 17.82 -19.24
N ASP A 216 12.18 18.31 -18.63
CA ASP A 216 13.54 18.35 -19.17
C ASP A 216 14.58 17.91 -18.12
N PHE A 217 15.03 16.67 -18.22
CA PHE A 217 15.97 16.11 -17.25
C PHE A 217 17.35 16.78 -17.28
N SER A 218 17.69 17.53 -18.34
CA SER A 218 18.97 18.24 -18.44
C SER A 218 19.11 19.36 -17.40
N VAL A 219 18.00 19.84 -16.83
CA VAL A 219 18.00 20.90 -15.80
C VAL A 219 17.93 20.37 -14.36
N ILE A 220 18.12 19.07 -14.13
CA ILE A 220 18.08 18.43 -12.81
C ILE A 220 18.93 19.12 -11.73
N GLY A 221 20.06 19.72 -12.12
CA GLY A 221 20.91 20.48 -11.20
C GLY A 221 20.15 21.60 -10.47
N ARG A 222 19.18 22.25 -11.12
CA ARG A 222 18.35 23.32 -10.52
C ARG A 222 17.43 22.80 -9.44
N TYR A 223 16.79 21.65 -9.67
CA TYR A 223 15.99 20.99 -8.64
C TYR A 223 16.85 20.59 -7.45
N LEU A 224 18.00 19.95 -7.70
CA LEU A 224 18.89 19.49 -6.63
C LEU A 224 19.43 20.65 -5.80
N GLU A 225 19.77 21.77 -6.42
CA GLU A 225 20.14 22.99 -5.73
C GLU A 225 18.97 23.55 -4.89
N ALA A 226 17.78 23.67 -5.48
CA ALA A 226 16.59 24.15 -4.78
C ALA A 226 16.20 23.24 -3.59
N ALA A 227 16.41 21.93 -3.72
CA ALA A 227 16.19 20.93 -2.68
C ALA A 227 17.34 20.89 -1.64
N GLY A 228 18.41 21.68 -1.79
CA GLY A 228 19.56 21.66 -0.87
C GLY A 228 20.36 20.36 -0.92
N LYS A 229 20.33 19.64 -2.05
CA LYS A 229 20.97 18.35 -2.29
C LYS A 229 21.97 18.42 -3.45
N THR A 230 22.71 19.52 -3.54
CA THR A 230 23.75 19.71 -4.56
C THR A 230 24.74 18.55 -4.55
N GLY A 231 24.91 17.89 -5.70
CA GLY A 231 25.79 16.73 -5.86
C GLY A 231 25.12 15.37 -5.64
N ALA A 232 23.85 15.31 -5.23
CA ALA A 232 23.09 14.06 -5.30
C ALA A 232 22.93 13.63 -6.77
N ILE A 233 22.95 12.32 -7.00
CA ILE A 233 22.80 11.75 -8.34
C ILE A 233 21.43 11.06 -8.38
N PRO A 234 20.53 11.42 -9.32
CA PRO A 234 19.29 10.68 -9.51
C PRO A 234 19.58 9.21 -9.80
N GLU A 235 18.80 8.33 -9.18
CA GLU A 235 18.93 6.89 -9.37
C GLU A 235 17.76 6.35 -10.17
N GLU A 236 18.04 5.69 -11.29
CA GLU A 236 16.99 4.98 -12.01
C GLU A 236 16.65 3.66 -11.28
N LEU A 237 15.37 3.45 -11.00
CA LEU A 237 14.90 2.18 -10.44
C LEU A 237 14.83 1.12 -11.54
N THR A 238 15.66 0.08 -11.40
CA THR A 238 15.81 -0.99 -12.40
C THR A 238 15.39 -2.37 -11.90
N SER A 239 14.92 -2.46 -10.64
CA SER A 239 14.54 -3.73 -10.03
C SER A 239 13.19 -3.64 -9.32
N THR A 240 12.45 -4.75 -9.35
CA THR A 240 11.25 -4.96 -8.54
C THR A 240 11.48 -6.17 -7.64
N PRO A 241 10.93 -6.20 -6.42
CA PRO A 241 11.11 -7.34 -5.53
C PRO A 241 10.49 -8.63 -6.08
N TYR A 242 9.40 -8.53 -6.85
CA TYR A 242 8.72 -9.67 -7.48
C TYR A 242 8.22 -9.30 -8.89
N LEU A 243 8.35 -10.27 -9.81
CA LEU A 243 7.87 -10.19 -11.18
C LEU A 243 6.43 -10.70 -11.31
N LYS A 244 5.54 -10.26 -10.40
CA LYS A 244 4.11 -10.55 -10.45
C LYS A 244 3.28 -9.33 -10.06
N ALA A 245 2.15 -9.17 -10.72
CA ALA A 245 1.11 -8.21 -10.37
C ALA A 245 -0.23 -8.91 -10.15
N ALA A 246 -1.10 -8.29 -9.38
CA ALA A 246 -2.48 -8.71 -9.23
C ALA A 246 -3.32 -8.21 -10.43
N SER A 247 -4.11 -9.11 -11.00
CA SER A 247 -5.18 -8.78 -11.93
C SER A 247 -6.50 -8.72 -11.19
N PHE A 248 -7.26 -7.65 -11.44
CA PHE A 248 -8.53 -7.35 -10.79
C PHE A 248 -9.72 -7.53 -11.72
N SER A 249 -9.58 -8.36 -12.76
CA SER A 249 -10.71 -8.71 -13.66
C SER A 249 -11.92 -9.26 -12.89
N ASN A 250 -11.66 -9.93 -11.77
CA ASN A 250 -12.66 -10.23 -10.75
C ASN A 250 -12.14 -9.75 -9.38
N PRO A 251 -12.72 -8.70 -8.76
CA PRO A 251 -12.28 -8.20 -7.47
C PRO A 251 -12.57 -9.18 -6.31
N LEU A 252 -13.46 -10.17 -6.50
CA LEU A 252 -13.74 -11.22 -5.50
C LEU A 252 -12.65 -12.29 -5.47
N ASP A 253 -11.90 -12.45 -6.57
CA ASP A 253 -10.83 -13.43 -6.70
C ASP A 253 -9.66 -12.89 -7.53
N PRO A 254 -8.88 -11.93 -7.02
CA PRO A 254 -7.77 -11.34 -7.75
C PRO A 254 -6.73 -12.41 -8.11
N SER A 255 -6.41 -12.54 -9.39
CA SER A 255 -5.41 -13.51 -9.86
C SER A 255 -4.03 -12.87 -9.95
N PHE A 256 -2.97 -13.68 -10.05
CA PHE A 256 -1.62 -13.16 -10.27
C PHE A 256 -1.20 -13.39 -11.72
N ILE A 257 -0.74 -12.32 -12.36
CA ILE A 257 -0.17 -12.35 -13.70
C ILE A 257 1.34 -12.13 -13.61
N PRO A 258 2.14 -12.81 -14.45
CA PRO A 258 3.54 -12.47 -14.59
C PRO A 258 3.66 -11.07 -15.19
N ILE A 259 4.63 -10.29 -14.73
CA ILE A 259 5.01 -9.01 -15.35
C ILE A 259 6.42 -9.13 -15.90
N GLN A 260 6.71 -8.30 -16.91
CA GLN A 260 8.04 -8.28 -17.52
C GLN A 260 9.08 -7.75 -16.52
N ALA A 261 10.31 -8.25 -16.61
CA ALA A 261 11.42 -7.63 -15.90
C ALA A 261 11.72 -6.25 -16.49
N TRP A 262 12.48 -5.44 -15.76
CA TRP A 262 13.01 -4.19 -16.29
C TRP A 262 13.78 -4.42 -17.60
N SER A 263 13.69 -3.46 -18.51
CA SER A 263 14.50 -3.42 -19.73
C SER A 263 15.14 -2.05 -19.90
N GLU A 264 16.34 -2.02 -20.47
CA GLU A 264 17.06 -0.77 -20.78
C GLU A 264 16.25 0.14 -21.71
N THR A 265 15.49 -0.45 -22.63
CA THR A 265 14.75 0.28 -23.65
C THR A 265 13.41 0.81 -23.16
N HIS A 266 12.70 0.07 -22.29
CA HIS A 266 11.34 0.44 -21.88
C HIS A 266 11.21 0.84 -20.41
N GLY A 267 12.13 0.44 -19.54
CA GLY A 267 12.03 0.64 -18.10
C GLY A 267 11.31 -0.50 -17.38
N LEU A 268 10.62 -0.16 -16.29
CA LEU A 268 9.80 -1.07 -15.49
C LEU A 268 8.41 -1.24 -16.11
N PRO A 269 7.74 -2.38 -15.93
CA PRO A 269 6.30 -2.47 -16.20
C PRO A 269 5.54 -1.54 -15.25
N ILE A 270 4.55 -0.81 -15.78
CA ILE A 270 3.80 0.20 -15.03
C ILE A 270 3.08 -0.39 -13.80
N GLU A 271 2.72 -1.67 -13.86
CA GLU A 271 2.07 -2.40 -12.77
C GLU A 271 2.97 -2.58 -11.54
N SER A 272 4.29 -2.42 -11.67
CA SER A 272 5.24 -2.45 -10.53
C SER A 272 5.59 -1.08 -9.97
N ALA A 273 5.27 0.00 -10.71
CA ALA A 273 5.79 1.32 -10.44
C ALA A 273 5.37 1.86 -9.07
N ALA A 274 4.10 1.63 -8.71
CA ALA A 274 3.55 2.11 -7.45
C ALA A 274 4.29 1.51 -6.24
N LEU A 275 4.48 0.19 -6.20
CA LEU A 275 5.22 -0.47 -5.12
C LEU A 275 6.67 0.03 -5.05
N SER A 276 7.35 0.15 -6.19
CA SER A 276 8.73 0.66 -6.24
C SER A 276 8.84 2.09 -5.69
N MET A 277 7.86 2.95 -5.98
CA MET A 277 7.84 4.31 -5.44
C MET A 277 7.56 4.35 -3.94
N LEU A 278 6.63 3.52 -3.45
CA LEU A 278 6.29 3.45 -2.01
C LEU A 278 7.50 3.08 -1.15
N ALA A 279 8.38 2.20 -1.65
CA ALA A 279 9.64 1.86 -0.97
C ALA A 279 10.57 3.08 -0.78
N GLY A 280 10.40 4.15 -1.56
CA GLY A 280 11.17 5.38 -1.39
C GLY A 280 10.58 6.41 -0.43
N ILE A 281 9.43 6.15 0.21
CA ILE A 281 8.89 7.04 1.24
C ILE A 281 9.88 7.12 2.42
N GLU A 282 10.39 5.98 2.88
CA GLU A 282 11.40 5.90 3.94
C GLU A 282 12.73 6.52 3.52
N ALA A 283 13.04 6.47 2.22
CA ALA A 283 14.22 7.10 1.64
C ALA A 283 14.01 8.59 1.32
N GLU A 284 12.94 9.20 1.83
CA GLU A 284 12.58 10.61 1.61
C GLU A 284 12.69 11.02 0.13
N SER A 285 12.04 10.27 -0.76
CA SER A 285 12.22 10.42 -2.20
C SER A 285 10.98 10.93 -2.94
N ALA A 286 11.23 11.77 -3.95
CA ALA A 286 10.31 12.04 -5.05
C ALA A 286 10.79 11.32 -6.31
N TYR A 287 9.98 11.36 -7.36
CA TYR A 287 10.23 10.63 -8.60
C TYR A 287 9.97 11.49 -9.83
N ILE A 288 10.85 11.35 -10.81
CA ILE A 288 10.58 11.72 -12.19
C ILE A 288 10.21 10.44 -12.94
N ALA A 289 9.00 10.41 -13.47
CA ALA A 289 8.40 9.26 -14.11
C ALA A 289 8.25 9.53 -15.61
N LEU A 290 8.92 8.73 -16.44
CA LEU A 290 8.83 8.80 -17.90
C LEU A 290 8.04 7.60 -18.39
N LEU A 291 6.76 7.81 -18.69
CA LEU A 291 5.87 6.77 -19.19
C LEU A 291 5.99 6.69 -20.71
N SER A 292 6.36 5.52 -21.20
CA SER A 292 6.29 5.19 -22.62
C SER A 292 4.94 4.55 -22.88
N GLY A 293 4.11 5.20 -23.69
CA GLY A 293 2.78 4.71 -24.04
C GLY A 293 2.82 3.30 -24.63
N ALA A 294 1.74 2.54 -24.44
CA ALA A 294 1.53 1.33 -25.22
C ALA A 294 1.10 1.74 -26.64
N GLY A 295 1.92 1.39 -27.65
CA GLY A 295 1.61 1.70 -29.06
C GLY A 295 1.85 3.18 -29.44
N SER A 296 0.83 3.84 -30.00
CA SER A 296 0.94 5.21 -30.54
C SER A 296 0.62 6.33 -29.54
N GLN A 297 0.40 6.00 -28.27
CA GLN A 297 0.13 7.00 -27.25
C GLN A 297 1.38 7.86 -26.99
N PRO A 298 1.24 9.19 -26.83
CA PRO A 298 2.36 10.06 -26.54
C PRO A 298 3.00 9.70 -25.19
N SER A 299 4.31 9.90 -25.08
CA SER A 299 5.01 9.74 -23.81
C SER A 299 4.52 10.77 -22.79
N ILE A 300 4.26 10.33 -21.56
CA ILE A 300 3.85 11.20 -20.47
C ILE A 300 5.04 11.36 -19.51
N LYS A 301 5.33 12.59 -19.11
CA LYS A 301 6.39 12.90 -18.16
C LYS A 301 5.76 13.45 -16.89
N LEU A 302 6.02 12.81 -15.76
CA LEU A 302 5.40 13.14 -14.48
C LEU A 302 6.46 13.48 -13.44
N ALA A 303 6.15 14.46 -12.59
CA ALA A 303 6.72 14.51 -11.26
C ALA A 303 5.76 13.79 -10.31
N VAL A 304 6.26 12.87 -9.48
CA VAL A 304 5.46 12.05 -8.57
C VAL A 304 6.04 12.06 -7.17
N VAL A 305 5.18 12.23 -6.16
CA VAL A 305 5.54 12.19 -4.75
C VAL A 305 4.65 11.15 -4.06
N PRO A 306 5.19 9.99 -3.66
CA PRO A 306 4.49 9.08 -2.78
C PRO A 306 4.49 9.63 -1.35
N TYR A 307 3.37 9.51 -0.65
CA TYR A 307 3.25 9.95 0.73
C TYR A 307 2.25 9.07 1.49
N ILE A 308 2.29 9.13 2.83
CA ILE A 308 1.31 8.48 3.70
C ILE A 308 0.42 9.57 4.29
N GLU A 309 -0.89 9.42 4.12
CA GLU A 309 -1.90 10.31 4.66
C GLU A 309 -2.01 10.18 6.19
N VAL A 310 -2.68 11.14 6.82
CA VAL A 310 -3.00 11.09 8.26
C VAL A 310 -3.81 9.84 8.64
N SER A 311 -4.56 9.28 7.67
CA SER A 311 -5.31 8.02 7.81
C SER A 311 -4.42 6.77 7.87
N GLY A 312 -3.13 6.91 7.59
CA GLY A 312 -2.16 5.83 7.40
C GLY A 312 -2.22 5.19 6.01
N ALA A 313 -3.13 5.62 5.13
CA ALA A 313 -3.16 5.14 3.74
C ALA A 313 -2.05 5.79 2.92
N TYR A 314 -1.39 5.04 2.04
CA TYR A 314 -0.51 5.64 1.05
C TYR A 314 -1.32 6.34 -0.05
N ALA A 315 -0.70 7.34 -0.65
CA ALA A 315 -1.22 8.09 -1.79
C ALA A 315 -0.06 8.54 -2.71
N PHE A 316 -0.41 9.00 -3.90
CA PHE A 316 0.53 9.56 -4.86
C PHE A 316 0.00 10.90 -5.32
N ALA A 317 0.78 11.96 -5.12
CA ALA A 317 0.54 13.23 -5.80
C ALA A 317 1.38 13.24 -7.07
N ALA A 318 0.75 13.48 -8.22
CA ALA A 318 1.44 13.53 -9.50
C ALA A 318 1.03 14.76 -10.30
N ILE A 319 1.97 15.35 -11.02
CA ILE A 319 1.74 16.42 -11.98
C ILE A 319 2.36 16.04 -13.32
N ASP A 320 1.61 16.28 -14.39
CA ASP A 320 2.11 16.21 -15.76
C ASP A 320 3.03 17.41 -16.04
N ALA A 321 4.27 17.13 -16.41
CA ALA A 321 5.29 18.15 -16.61
C ALA A 321 5.02 19.08 -17.80
N MET A 322 4.26 18.63 -18.79
CA MET A 322 3.95 19.37 -20.00
C MET A 322 2.70 20.24 -19.81
N THR A 323 1.63 19.67 -19.27
CA THR A 323 0.36 20.39 -19.06
C THR A 323 0.31 21.14 -17.73
N ARG A 324 1.21 20.80 -16.80
CA ARG A 324 1.27 21.30 -15.43
C ARG A 324 -0.01 21.06 -14.63
N GLN A 325 -0.81 20.08 -15.04
CA GLN A 325 -2.04 19.70 -14.34
C GLN A 325 -1.81 18.53 -13.39
N PRO A 326 -2.51 18.51 -12.24
CA PRO A 326 -2.56 17.33 -11.39
C PRO A 326 -3.09 16.12 -12.16
N VAL A 327 -2.48 14.96 -11.92
CA VAL A 327 -2.88 13.68 -12.54
C VAL A 327 -3.24 12.68 -11.45
N ASP A 328 -4.39 12.03 -11.59
CA ASP A 328 -4.68 10.83 -10.80
C ASP A 328 -3.80 9.68 -11.31
N PHE A 329 -2.69 9.48 -10.61
CA PHE A 329 -1.70 8.47 -10.96
C PHE A 329 -2.29 7.05 -10.95
N ARG A 330 -3.26 6.76 -10.08
CA ARG A 330 -3.89 5.43 -10.01
C ARG A 330 -4.79 5.18 -11.21
N ALA A 331 -5.57 6.19 -11.60
CA ALA A 331 -6.40 6.15 -12.81
C ALA A 331 -5.53 6.01 -14.06
N LEU A 332 -4.39 6.73 -14.11
CA LEU A 332 -3.44 6.64 -15.21
C LEU A 332 -2.87 5.23 -15.38
N ILE A 333 -2.39 4.59 -14.30
CA ILE A 333 -1.91 3.20 -14.35
C ILE A 333 -3.00 2.27 -14.88
N ALA A 334 -4.24 2.43 -14.39
CA ALA A 334 -5.36 1.58 -14.81
C ALA A 334 -5.72 1.76 -16.30
N ALA A 335 -5.50 2.94 -16.86
CA ALA A 335 -5.77 3.26 -18.26
C ALA A 335 -4.69 2.76 -19.22
N MET A 336 -3.53 2.33 -18.72
CA MET A 336 -2.35 1.98 -19.52
C MET A 336 -1.82 0.56 -19.22
N PRO A 337 -2.66 -0.51 -19.27
CA PRO A 337 -2.18 -1.86 -19.00
C PRO A 337 -1.07 -2.27 -19.97
N GLY A 338 0.02 -2.85 -19.44
CA GLY A 338 1.19 -3.27 -20.21
C GLY A 338 2.11 -2.14 -20.70
N ALA A 339 1.87 -0.89 -20.29
CA ALA A 339 2.80 0.20 -20.53
C ALA A 339 4.07 0.05 -19.68
N ASN A 340 5.11 0.81 -20.04
CA ASN A 340 6.37 0.82 -19.31
C ASN A 340 6.70 2.23 -18.82
N ILE A 341 7.49 2.28 -17.74
CA ILE A 341 7.83 3.51 -17.05
C ILE A 341 9.29 3.46 -16.58
N ARG A 342 10.02 4.52 -16.85
CA ARG A 342 11.33 4.77 -16.25
C ARG A 342 11.13 5.67 -15.04
N LEU A 343 11.62 5.24 -13.88
CA LEU A 343 11.49 5.95 -12.62
C LEU A 343 12.86 6.43 -12.17
N PHE A 344 13.06 7.74 -12.11
CA PHE A 344 14.26 8.34 -11.56
C PHE A 344 13.96 8.88 -10.17
N ARG A 345 14.54 8.23 -9.16
CA ARG A 345 14.46 8.63 -7.77
C ARG A 345 15.30 9.87 -7.53
N VAL A 346 14.70 10.87 -6.90
CA VAL A 346 15.36 12.13 -6.52
C VAL A 346 15.04 12.46 -5.05
N PRO A 347 15.96 13.09 -4.31
CA PRO A 347 15.76 13.35 -2.88
C PRO A 347 14.75 14.48 -2.63
N LEU A 348 13.88 14.34 -1.63
CA LEU A 348 12.98 15.40 -1.20
C LEU A 348 13.74 16.62 -0.64
N PRO A 349 13.13 17.83 -0.72
CA PRO A 349 13.68 19.00 -0.04
C PRO A 349 13.67 18.84 1.49
N PRO A 350 14.53 19.58 2.21
CA PRO A 350 14.47 19.63 3.66
C PRO A 350 13.13 20.20 4.12
N VAL A 351 12.67 19.75 5.28
CA VAL A 351 11.53 20.34 5.99
C VAL A 351 11.93 21.77 6.39
N ARG A 352 11.14 22.77 5.97
CA ARG A 352 11.35 24.17 6.36
C ARG A 352 10.73 24.50 7.70
#